data_AF-A0AAU9JJV7-F1
#
_entry.id   AF-A0AAU9JJV7-F1
#
_cell.length_a   1.000
_cell.length_b   1.000
_cell.length_c   1.000
_cell.angle_alpha   90.00
_cell.angle_beta   90.00
_cell.angle_gamma   90.00
#
_symmetry.space_group_name_H-M   'P 1'
#
loop_
_entity.id
_entity.type
_entity.pdbx_description
1 polymer ?
#
loop_
_entity_poly.entity_id
_entity_poly.type
_entity_poly.pdbx_seq_one_letter_code
_entity_poly.pdbx_strand_id
1 'polypeptide(L)'
;MEIKYNKEIWYVISVLVLIAGVSSTMVSLSPKLSNKYESPMIIITLTLSIINMLMIIRIAVINPGTLIKMTNPPEEPVRIIEVFGNTILLKTCSTCNIIKPPRAHHCKICNVCIDRRDHHCHWVANCIGRNNHRMFIFLLFFLVVQCVFTIGNSIYMIAWIVTDTGLYIIESVLIAIGVLCLWHIGGLLIYHTFLIFTNQTTYEHKKTVFPSGNPFYKSFFKNCTLFWKMVPEENIKEQKPESPAGETQTNNIP
;
A
#
# COMPACT_ATOMS: atom_id res chain seq x y z
N MET A 1 -3.32 15.90 -15.31
CA MET A 1 -2.51 15.39 -14.18
C MET A 1 -2.04 16.51 -13.25
N GLU A 2 -1.80 17.73 -13.75
CA GLU A 2 -1.34 18.88 -12.96
C GLU A 2 -2.24 19.29 -11.78
N ILE A 3 -3.57 19.36 -11.96
CA ILE A 3 -4.49 19.80 -10.89
C ILE A 3 -4.49 18.84 -9.68
N LYS A 4 -4.23 17.54 -9.92
CA LYS A 4 -4.18 16.49 -8.89
C LYS A 4 -2.91 16.59 -8.03
N TYR A 5 -1.78 16.90 -8.67
CA TYR A 5 -0.49 17.03 -7.99
C TYR A 5 -0.51 18.20 -7.00
N ASN A 6 -1.17 19.31 -7.36
CA ASN A 6 -1.17 20.54 -6.55
C ASN A 6 -1.89 20.47 -5.19
N LYS A 7 -2.84 19.55 -4.97
CA LYS A 7 -3.55 19.47 -3.67
C LYS A 7 -2.92 18.47 -2.70
N GLU A 8 -2.51 17.31 -3.19
CA GLU A 8 -2.02 16.22 -2.33
C GLU A 8 -0.51 16.28 -2.08
N ILE A 9 0.24 17.06 -2.86
CA ILE A 9 1.69 17.22 -2.67
C ILE A 9 2.05 17.72 -1.27
N TRP A 10 1.18 18.54 -0.67
CA TRP A 10 1.40 19.05 0.68
C TRP A 10 1.41 17.95 1.73
N TYR A 11 0.66 16.86 1.57
CA TYR A 11 0.76 15.72 2.48
C TYR A 11 2.12 15.02 2.36
N VAL A 12 2.62 14.84 1.13
CA VAL A 12 3.94 14.25 0.87
C VAL A 12 5.03 15.11 1.48
N ILE A 13 5.01 16.42 1.22
CA ILE A 13 5.95 17.38 1.79
C ILE A 13 5.90 17.35 3.32
N SER A 14 4.70 17.33 3.91
CA SER A 14 4.53 17.31 5.38
C SER A 14 5.18 16.07 6.01
N VAL A 15 5.02 14.90 5.41
CA VAL A 15 5.65 13.66 5.91
C VAL A 15 7.18 13.71 5.75
N LEU A 16 7.67 14.22 4.61
CA LEU A 16 9.12 14.38 4.39
C LEU A 16 9.75 15.36 5.40
N VAL A 17 9.08 16.49 5.65
CA VAL A 17 9.51 17.49 6.65
C VAL A 17 9.49 16.89 8.06
N LEU A 18 8.46 16.11 8.42
CA LEU A 18 8.41 15.44 9.72
C LEU A 18 9.58 14.47 9.91
N ILE A 19 9.86 13.62 8.91
CA ILE A 19 10.98 12.66 8.95
C ILE A 19 12.32 13.40 9.06
N ALA A 20 12.53 14.43 8.22
CA ALA A 20 13.75 15.21 8.24
C ALA A 20 13.92 15.97 9.57
N GLY A 21 12.85 16.57 10.09
CA GLY A 21 12.82 17.28 11.36
C GLY A 21 13.23 16.39 12.52
N VAL A 22 12.51 15.28 12.75
CA VAL A 22 12.83 14.31 13.81
C VAL A 22 14.27 13.80 13.69
N SER A 23 14.71 13.46 12.47
CA SER A 23 16.07 12.96 12.21
C SER A 23 17.13 14.02 12.50
N SER A 24 16.91 15.27 12.09
CA SER A 24 17.83 16.39 12.33
C SER A 24 17.96 16.72 13.81
N THR A 25 16.85 16.67 14.57
CA THR A 25 16.88 16.83 16.02
C THR A 25 17.69 15.71 16.65
N MET A 26 17.45 14.45 16.28
CA MET A 26 18.20 13.31 16.80
C MET A 26 19.71 13.42 16.56
N VAL A 27 20.12 13.83 15.36
CA VAL A 27 21.53 14.07 15.02
C VAL A 27 22.10 15.27 15.79
N SER A 28 21.32 16.31 16.04
CA SER A 28 21.78 17.47 16.81
C SER A 28 21.98 17.14 18.29
N LEU A 29 21.24 16.17 18.82
CA LEU A 29 21.33 15.71 20.20
C LEU A 29 22.41 14.65 20.40
N SER A 30 22.83 13.93 19.35
CA SER A 30 23.77 12.83 19.48
C SER A 30 25.15 13.17 20.09
N PRO A 31 25.74 14.38 19.89
CA PRO A 31 27.01 14.74 20.54
C PRO A 31 26.92 14.88 22.07
N LYS A 32 25.70 14.86 22.64
CA LYS A 32 25.48 14.86 24.09
C LYS A 32 25.61 13.44 24.69
N LEU A 33 25.61 12.39 23.87
CA LEU A 33 25.98 11.04 24.30
C LEU A 33 27.50 10.92 24.46
N SER A 34 27.94 9.82 25.09
CA SER A 34 29.32 9.37 25.01
C SER A 34 29.79 9.19 23.56
N ASN A 35 31.03 9.58 23.26
CA ASN A 35 31.72 9.42 21.96
C ASN A 35 31.62 7.99 21.38
N LYS A 36 31.43 6.97 22.23
CA LYS A 36 31.25 5.58 21.80
C LYS A 36 29.95 5.35 21.00
N TYR A 37 28.89 6.09 21.33
CA TYR A 37 27.55 5.89 20.78
C TYR A 37 27.11 6.98 19.80
N GLU A 38 27.80 8.11 19.77
CA GLU A 38 27.50 9.24 18.87
C GLU A 38 27.46 8.81 17.38
N SER A 39 28.59 8.33 16.82
CA SER A 39 28.67 8.02 15.39
C SER A 39 27.70 6.93 14.94
N PRO A 40 27.55 5.78 15.65
CA PRO A 40 26.56 4.78 15.28
C PRO A 40 25.12 5.32 15.25
N MET A 41 24.74 6.15 16.22
CA MET A 41 23.38 6.72 16.28
C MET A 41 23.12 7.67 15.10
N ILE A 42 24.09 8.52 14.76
CA ILE A 42 24.01 9.41 13.59
C ILE A 42 23.84 8.58 12.31
N ILE A 43 24.70 7.56 12.11
CA ILE A 43 24.69 6.75 10.90
C ILE A 43 23.34 6.03 10.74
N ILE A 44 22.84 5.39 11.81
CA ILE A 44 21.56 4.68 11.76
C ILE A 44 20.41 5.66 11.48
N THR A 45 20.37 6.79 12.18
CA THR A 45 19.34 7.83 11.99
C THR A 45 19.29 8.32 10.55
N LEU A 46 20.44 8.73 10.01
CA LEU A 46 20.51 9.25 8.64
C LEU A 46 20.18 8.17 7.62
N THR A 47 20.64 6.93 7.82
CA THR A 47 20.36 5.81 6.92
C THR A 47 18.87 5.52 6.84
N LEU A 48 18.20 5.37 7.99
CA LEU A 48 16.76 5.11 8.03
C LEU A 48 15.95 6.29 7.47
N SER A 49 16.36 7.52 7.77
CA SER A 49 15.73 8.75 7.24
C SER A 49 15.81 8.81 5.72
N ILE A 50 17.01 8.59 5.15
CA ILE A 50 17.23 8.60 3.71
C ILE A 50 16.45 7.48 3.02
N ILE A 51 16.46 6.25 3.57
CA ILE A 51 15.69 5.13 3.03
C ILE A 51 14.20 5.50 2.97
N ASN A 52 13.62 5.97 4.07
CA ASN A 52 12.20 6.32 4.13
C ASN A 52 11.84 7.45 3.16
N MET A 53 12.64 8.51 3.10
CA MET A 53 12.39 9.63 2.16
C MET A 53 12.47 9.18 0.70
N LEU A 54 13.49 8.40 0.33
CA LEU A 54 13.63 7.87 -1.04
C LEU A 54 12.45 6.96 -1.41
N MET A 55 11.97 6.15 -0.45
CA MET A 55 10.81 5.28 -0.67
C MET A 55 9.52 6.06 -0.86
N ILE A 56 9.27 7.10 -0.05
CA ILE A 56 8.10 7.99 -0.19
C ILE A 56 8.12 8.65 -1.57
N ILE A 57 9.24 9.26 -1.94
CA ILE A 57 9.38 9.94 -3.24
C ILE A 57 9.15 8.93 -4.38
N ARG A 58 9.77 7.75 -4.30
CA ARG A 58 9.64 6.73 -5.34
C ARG A 58 8.21 6.20 -5.47
N ILE A 59 7.52 5.96 -4.36
CA ILE A 59 6.11 5.53 -4.39
C ILE A 59 5.21 6.64 -4.93
N ALA A 60 5.52 7.91 -4.65
CA ALA A 60 4.75 9.05 -5.14
C ALA A 60 4.81 9.20 -6.68
N VAL A 61 5.93 8.84 -7.30
CA VAL A 61 6.14 9.03 -8.74
C VAL A 61 5.98 7.76 -9.59
N ILE A 62 6.10 6.57 -8.99
CA ILE A 62 6.00 5.31 -9.75
C ILE A 62 4.58 5.09 -10.28
N ASN A 63 4.46 4.56 -11.50
CA ASN A 63 3.17 4.13 -12.03
C ASN A 63 2.66 2.94 -11.18
N PRO A 64 1.48 3.04 -10.54
CA PRO A 64 0.99 2.01 -9.62
C PRO A 64 0.41 0.76 -10.31
N GLY A 65 0.43 0.69 -11.64
CA GLY A 65 -0.26 -0.33 -12.44
C GLY A 65 -1.49 0.25 -13.14
N THR A 66 -1.35 1.44 -13.73
CA THR A 66 -2.44 2.11 -14.44
C THR A 66 -2.80 1.36 -15.71
N LEU A 67 -4.09 1.07 -15.89
CA LEU A 67 -4.63 0.46 -17.11
C LEU A 67 -4.96 1.53 -18.15
N ILE A 68 -4.69 1.21 -19.41
CA ILE A 68 -4.92 2.09 -20.56
C ILE A 68 -6.42 2.27 -20.76
N LYS A 69 -6.88 3.51 -20.91
CA LYS A 69 -8.28 3.80 -21.27
C LYS A 69 -8.49 3.49 -22.75
N MET A 70 -9.61 2.88 -23.09
CA MET A 70 -10.00 2.65 -24.49
C MET A 70 -10.84 3.81 -25.02
N THR A 71 -10.76 4.06 -26.32
CA THR A 71 -11.57 5.06 -27.01
C THR A 71 -13.03 4.62 -27.10
N ASN A 72 -13.23 3.36 -27.49
CA ASN A 72 -14.55 2.76 -27.64
C ASN A 72 -14.86 1.83 -26.45
N PRO A 73 -16.12 1.81 -25.96
CA PRO A 73 -16.56 0.80 -25.01
C PRO A 73 -16.36 -0.62 -25.55
N PRO A 74 -16.15 -1.61 -24.67
CA PRO A 74 -16.13 -3.02 -25.07
C PRO A 74 -17.50 -3.41 -25.65
N GLU A 75 -17.50 -4.15 -26.77
CA GLU A 75 -18.74 -4.66 -27.40
C GLU A 75 -19.50 -5.59 -26.44
N GLU A 76 -18.78 -6.43 -25.70
CA GLU A 76 -19.32 -7.25 -24.61
C GLU A 76 -18.99 -6.61 -23.25
N PRO A 77 -19.95 -5.97 -22.57
CA PRO A 77 -19.69 -5.19 -21.36
C PRO A 77 -19.45 -6.06 -20.11
N VAL A 78 -19.59 -7.37 -20.23
CA VAL A 78 -19.51 -8.33 -19.13
C VAL A 78 -18.77 -9.57 -19.62
N ARG A 79 -17.77 -10.00 -18.85
CA ARG A 79 -17.04 -11.24 -19.11
C ARG A 79 -17.03 -12.09 -17.86
N ILE A 80 -17.33 -13.38 -17.99
CA ILE A 80 -17.23 -14.34 -16.90
C ILE A 80 -15.89 -15.06 -17.04
N ILE A 81 -15.16 -15.17 -15.93
CA ILE A 81 -13.93 -15.94 -15.86
C ILE A 81 -13.96 -16.88 -14.66
N GLU A 82 -13.20 -17.95 -14.71
CA GLU A 82 -13.05 -18.87 -13.59
C GLU A 82 -11.72 -18.62 -12.89
N VAL A 83 -11.76 -18.22 -11.63
CA VAL A 83 -10.60 -17.97 -10.78
C VAL A 83 -10.53 -19.03 -9.71
N PHE A 84 -9.62 -19.99 -9.90
CA PHE A 84 -9.36 -21.05 -8.91
C PHE A 84 -10.60 -21.86 -8.51
N GLY A 85 -11.49 -22.18 -9.46
CA GLY A 85 -12.75 -22.86 -9.17
C GLY A 85 -13.91 -21.92 -8.82
N ASN A 86 -13.67 -20.61 -8.78
CA ASN A 86 -14.70 -19.60 -8.47
C ASN A 86 -15.04 -18.77 -9.70
N THR A 87 -16.32 -18.72 -10.06
CA THR A 87 -16.80 -17.89 -11.16
C THR A 87 -16.81 -16.41 -10.75
N ILE A 88 -16.05 -15.58 -11.47
CA ILE A 88 -15.99 -14.12 -11.24
C ILE A 88 -16.58 -13.38 -12.44
N LEU A 89 -17.51 -12.47 -12.15
CA LEU A 89 -18.09 -11.55 -13.11
C LEU A 89 -17.20 -10.31 -13.27
N LEU A 90 -16.52 -10.18 -14.41
CA LEU A 90 -15.77 -8.97 -14.75
C LEU A 90 -16.73 -7.85 -15.16
N LYS A 91 -16.59 -6.72 -14.47
CA LYS A 91 -17.39 -5.51 -14.71
C LYS A 91 -16.62 -4.54 -15.59
N THR A 92 -17.30 -3.88 -16.51
CA THR A 92 -16.72 -2.77 -17.27
C THR A 92 -16.59 -1.51 -16.43
N CYS A 93 -15.63 -0.66 -16.78
CA CYS A 93 -15.52 0.71 -16.27
C CYS A 93 -15.96 1.69 -17.36
N SER A 94 -17.09 2.37 -17.17
CA SER A 94 -17.61 3.35 -18.13
C SER A 94 -16.70 4.58 -18.29
N THR A 95 -15.89 4.93 -17.29
CA THR A 95 -14.96 6.07 -17.36
C THR A 95 -13.68 5.76 -18.14
N CYS A 96 -13.27 4.49 -18.16
CA CYS A 96 -12.05 4.05 -18.84
C CYS A 96 -12.33 3.23 -20.10
N ASN A 97 -13.59 2.85 -20.34
CA ASN A 97 -14.03 1.96 -21.42
C ASN A 97 -13.28 0.61 -21.45
N ILE A 98 -12.95 0.05 -20.30
CA ILE A 98 -12.28 -1.26 -20.22
C ILE A 98 -13.11 -2.29 -19.46
N ILE A 99 -13.02 -3.55 -19.86
CA ILE A 99 -13.36 -4.69 -19.00
C ILE A 99 -12.27 -4.76 -17.93
N LYS A 100 -12.63 -4.53 -16.67
CA LYS A 100 -11.64 -4.53 -15.59
C LYS A 100 -11.14 -5.95 -15.34
N PRO A 101 -9.81 -6.17 -15.27
CA PRO A 101 -9.26 -7.40 -14.69
C PRO A 101 -9.85 -7.72 -13.30
N PRO A 102 -9.84 -8.99 -12.86
CA PRO A 102 -10.56 -9.48 -11.68
C PRO A 102 -10.32 -8.73 -10.35
N ARG A 103 -9.27 -7.92 -10.24
CA ARG A 103 -8.95 -7.10 -9.05
C ARG A 103 -8.62 -5.64 -9.39
N ALA A 104 -8.87 -5.24 -10.63
CA ALA A 104 -8.69 -3.87 -11.05
C ALA A 104 -9.90 -3.04 -10.64
N HIS A 105 -9.64 -1.84 -10.11
CA HIS A 105 -10.68 -0.93 -9.69
C HIS A 105 -10.39 0.50 -10.13
N HIS A 106 -11.44 1.23 -10.52
CA HIS A 106 -11.35 2.63 -10.88
C HIS A 106 -11.12 3.49 -9.64
N CYS A 107 -10.06 4.29 -9.64
CA CYS A 107 -9.84 5.30 -8.62
C CYS A 107 -10.40 6.63 -9.11
N LYS A 108 -11.47 7.12 -8.46
CA LYS A 108 -12.08 8.42 -8.79
C LYS A 108 -11.08 9.59 -8.68
N ILE A 109 -10.18 9.53 -7.70
CA ILE A 109 -9.16 10.57 -7.46
C ILE A 109 -8.09 10.58 -8.56
N CYS A 110 -7.59 9.41 -8.96
CA CYS A 110 -6.64 9.30 -10.07
C CYS A 110 -7.31 9.40 -11.45
N ASN A 111 -8.64 9.24 -11.51
CA ASN A 111 -9.45 9.13 -12.73
C ASN A 111 -8.92 8.08 -13.73
N VAL A 112 -8.46 6.94 -13.22
CA VAL A 112 -7.94 5.81 -14.00
C VAL A 112 -8.25 4.49 -13.29
N CYS A 113 -8.28 3.39 -14.04
CA CYS A 113 -8.29 2.05 -13.47
C CYS A 113 -6.87 1.64 -13.07
N ILE A 114 -6.73 1.11 -11.86
CA ILE A 114 -5.46 0.58 -11.35
C ILE A 114 -5.60 -0.93 -11.21
N ASP A 115 -4.61 -1.66 -11.73
CA ASP A 115 -4.50 -3.11 -11.59
C ASP A 115 -4.17 -3.49 -10.14
N ARG A 116 -4.83 -4.56 -9.66
CA ARG A 116 -4.81 -5.02 -8.27
C ARG A 116 -4.85 -3.84 -7.28
N ARG A 117 -5.84 -2.96 -7.45
CA ARG A 117 -5.91 -1.69 -6.71
C ARG A 117 -6.12 -1.96 -5.23
N ASP A 118 -5.22 -1.44 -4.40
CA ASP A 118 -5.36 -1.49 -2.95
C ASP A 118 -6.11 -0.29 -2.39
N HIS A 119 -5.54 0.91 -2.54
CA HIS A 119 -6.19 2.15 -2.14
C HIS A 119 -5.59 3.35 -2.86
N HIS A 120 -6.15 4.53 -2.62
CA HIS A 120 -5.47 5.79 -2.92
C HIS A 120 -4.89 6.33 -1.62
N CYS A 121 -3.59 6.57 -1.57
CA CYS A 121 -2.89 6.99 -0.38
C CYS A 121 -2.51 8.47 -0.51
N HIS A 122 -3.17 9.31 0.28
CA HIS A 122 -2.92 10.76 0.32
C HIS A 122 -1.47 11.07 0.76
N TRP A 123 -0.91 10.29 1.69
CA TRP A 123 0.43 10.46 2.24
C TRP A 123 1.58 10.28 1.23
N VAL A 124 1.30 9.63 0.09
CA VAL A 124 2.24 9.50 -1.04
C VAL A 124 1.66 10.10 -2.33
N ALA A 125 0.52 10.81 -2.24
CA ALA A 125 -0.21 11.41 -3.37
C ALA A 125 -0.45 10.45 -4.57
N ASN A 126 -0.52 9.14 -4.33
CA ASN A 126 -0.57 8.14 -5.38
C ASN A 126 -1.45 6.94 -5.00
N CYS A 127 -1.91 6.21 -6.02
CA CYS A 127 -2.55 4.92 -5.77
C CYS A 127 -1.52 3.88 -5.33
N ILE A 128 -1.94 2.99 -4.43
CA ILE A 128 -1.25 1.74 -4.14
C ILE A 128 -1.92 0.65 -4.97
N GLY A 129 -1.16 0.01 -5.85
CA GLY A 129 -1.63 -1.00 -6.79
C GLY A 129 -0.52 -1.99 -7.10
N ARG A 130 -0.71 -2.82 -8.12
CA ARG A 130 0.18 -3.93 -8.46
C ARG A 130 1.67 -3.57 -8.46
N ASN A 131 2.04 -2.45 -9.08
CA ASN A 131 3.45 -2.17 -9.34
C ASN A 131 4.20 -1.56 -8.15
N ASN A 132 3.49 -1.02 -7.15
CA ASN A 132 4.10 -0.36 -5.99
C ASN A 132 3.64 -0.90 -4.63
N HIS A 133 2.73 -1.88 -4.58
CA HIS A 133 2.23 -2.46 -3.32
C HIS A 133 3.37 -2.99 -2.44
N ARG A 134 4.33 -3.73 -3.00
CA ARG A 134 5.48 -4.26 -2.23
C ARG A 134 6.32 -3.14 -1.60
N MET A 135 6.56 -2.07 -2.35
CA MET A 135 7.29 -0.91 -1.86
C MET A 135 6.56 -0.23 -0.71
N PHE A 136 5.23 -0.12 -0.80
CA PHE A 136 4.41 0.42 0.28
C PHE A 136 4.53 -0.40 1.56
N ILE A 137 4.55 -1.74 1.49
CA ILE A 137 4.76 -2.59 2.67
C ILE A 137 6.15 -2.37 3.28
N PHE A 138 7.19 -2.31 2.45
CA PHE A 138 8.54 -2.00 2.95
C PHE A 138 8.61 -0.60 3.57
N LEU A 139 7.90 0.40 3.02
CA LEU A 139 7.86 1.75 3.58
C LEU A 139 7.26 1.71 5.00
N LEU A 140 6.12 1.03 5.17
CA LEU A 140 5.52 0.88 6.49
C LEU A 140 6.47 0.21 7.49
N PHE A 141 7.17 -0.84 7.05
CA PHE A 141 8.18 -1.51 7.87
C PHE A 141 9.32 -0.58 8.30
N PHE A 142 9.96 0.13 7.37
CA PHE A 142 11.07 1.04 7.69
C PHE A 142 10.63 2.26 8.50
N LEU A 143 9.39 2.75 8.34
CA LEU A 143 8.81 3.77 9.20
C LEU A 143 8.60 3.28 10.63
N VAL A 144 8.12 2.04 10.81
CA VAL A 144 8.01 1.41 12.15
C VAL A 144 9.39 1.29 12.80
N VAL A 145 10.40 0.82 12.05
CA VAL A 145 11.79 0.74 12.55
C VAL A 145 12.31 2.11 12.97
N GLN A 146 12.09 3.16 12.17
CA GLN A 146 12.46 4.54 12.52
C GLN A 146 11.77 5.00 13.81
N CYS A 147 10.47 4.73 13.98
CA CYS A 147 9.73 5.12 15.19
C CYS A 147 10.29 4.41 16.42
N VAL A 148 10.47 3.08 16.36
CA VAL A 148 11.03 2.29 17.47
C VAL A 148 12.44 2.76 17.83
N PHE A 149 13.28 3.02 16.81
CA PHE A 149 14.63 3.52 17.02
C PHE A 149 14.62 4.92 17.67
N THR A 150 13.77 5.82 17.21
CA THR A 150 13.63 7.18 17.79
C THR A 150 13.20 7.09 19.26
N ILE A 151 12.17 6.31 19.57
CA ILE A 151 11.68 6.12 20.95
C ILE A 151 12.79 5.54 21.83
N GLY A 152 13.44 4.46 21.39
CA GLY A 152 14.50 3.81 22.15
C GLY A 152 15.70 4.72 22.41
N ASN A 153 16.10 5.50 21.41
CA ASN A 153 17.20 6.46 21.55
C ASN A 153 16.83 7.61 22.50
N SER A 154 15.63 8.16 22.40
CA SER A 154 15.17 9.23 23.29
C SER A 154 15.04 8.77 24.75
N ILE A 155 14.59 7.53 25.00
CA ILE A 155 14.57 6.95 26.35
C ILE A 155 15.99 6.81 26.89
N TYR A 156 16.92 6.31 26.07
CA TYR A 156 18.33 6.20 26.45
C TYR A 156 18.94 7.57 26.77
N MET A 157 18.62 8.58 25.98
CA MET A 157 19.07 9.95 26.18
C MET A 157 18.59 10.57 27.49
N ILE A 158 17.30 10.41 27.79
CA ILE A 158 16.74 10.86 29.07
C ILE A 158 17.46 10.19 30.25
N ALA A 159 17.75 8.89 30.15
CA ALA A 159 18.47 8.17 31.20
C ALA A 159 19.91 8.67 31.39
N TRP A 160 20.51 9.28 30.38
CA TRP A 160 21.87 9.82 30.42
C TRP A 160 21.94 11.28 30.88
N ILE A 161 20.99 12.12 30.45
CA ILE A 161 21.03 13.59 30.61
C ILE A 161 19.96 14.08 31.59
N VAL A 162 19.72 13.30 32.66
CA VAL A 162 18.62 13.51 33.65
C VAL A 162 18.62 14.93 34.25
N THR A 163 19.74 15.64 34.22
CA THR A 163 19.91 16.97 34.83
C THR A 163 19.59 18.16 33.92
N ASP A 164 19.43 17.99 32.59
CA ASP A 164 19.11 19.07 31.66
C ASP A 164 17.61 19.10 31.33
N THR A 165 16.89 20.05 31.92
CA THR A 165 15.43 20.18 31.78
C THR A 165 14.99 20.49 30.34
N GLY A 166 15.79 21.23 29.57
CA GLY A 166 15.47 21.57 28.19
C GLY A 166 15.58 20.34 27.29
N LEU A 167 16.66 19.57 27.45
CA LEU A 167 16.87 18.32 26.71
C LEU A 167 15.82 17.27 27.07
N TYR A 168 15.45 17.17 28.35
CA TYR A 168 14.37 16.30 28.80
C TYR A 168 13.04 16.58 28.07
N ILE A 169 12.67 17.85 27.91
CA ILE A 169 11.44 18.24 27.19
C ILE A 169 11.52 17.83 25.73
N ILE A 170 12.63 18.09 25.05
CA ILE A 170 12.81 17.75 23.63
C ILE A 170 12.70 16.23 23.42
N GLU A 171 13.40 15.43 24.22
CA GLU A 171 13.34 13.97 24.12
C GLU A 171 11.94 13.43 24.44
N SER A 172 11.24 14.03 25.42
CA SER A 172 9.85 13.67 25.72
C SER A 172 8.91 13.94 24.55
N VAL A 173 9.11 15.05 23.82
CA VAL A 173 8.36 15.37 22.59
C VAL A 173 8.68 14.36 21.48
N LEU A 174 9.95 13.98 21.30
CA LEU A 174 10.35 12.95 20.33
C LEU A 174 9.70 11.59 20.63
N ILE A 175 9.65 11.18 21.90
CA ILE A 175 8.95 9.97 22.34
C ILE A 175 7.47 10.07 22.01
N ALA A 176 6.82 11.19 22.34
CA ALA A 176 5.40 11.39 22.07
C ALA A 176 5.08 11.30 20.58
N ILE A 177 5.87 11.98 19.72
CA ILE A 177 5.75 11.88 18.26
C ILE A 177 5.97 10.44 17.80
N GLY A 178 7.02 9.78 18.28
CA GLY A 178 7.36 8.41 17.94
C GLY A 178 6.22 7.43 18.28
N VAL A 179 5.63 7.54 19.48
CA VAL A 179 4.52 6.69 19.93
C VAL A 179 3.25 6.95 19.09
N LEU A 180 2.92 8.21 18.83
CA LEU A 180 1.77 8.57 17.99
C LEU A 180 1.93 8.03 16.57
N CYS A 181 3.11 8.16 15.97
CA CYS A 181 3.41 7.60 14.65
C CYS A 181 3.39 6.07 14.68
N LEU A 182 3.96 5.44 15.70
CA LEU A 182 4.01 3.98 15.84
C LEU A 182 2.60 3.38 15.98
N TRP A 183 1.71 4.01 16.73
CA TRP A 183 0.31 3.56 16.84
C TRP A 183 -0.36 3.48 15.46
N HIS A 184 -0.25 4.55 14.66
CA HIS A 184 -0.92 4.62 13.36
C HIS A 184 -0.24 3.73 12.32
N ILE A 185 1.09 3.83 12.18
CA ILE A 185 1.85 3.13 11.13
C ILE A 185 2.01 1.65 11.48
N GLY A 186 2.24 1.32 12.76
CA GLY A 186 2.30 -0.06 13.23
C GLY A 186 0.97 -0.78 13.08
N GLY A 187 -0.14 -0.14 13.46
CA GLY A 187 -1.48 -0.69 13.23
C GLY A 187 -1.76 -0.92 11.74
N LEU A 188 -1.35 0.02 10.88
CA LEU A 188 -1.48 -0.12 9.43
C LEU A 188 -0.64 -1.30 8.88
N LEU A 189 0.59 -1.47 9.35
CA LEU A 189 1.45 -2.60 8.96
C LEU A 189 0.84 -3.94 9.39
N ILE A 190 0.28 -4.04 10.60
CA ILE A 190 -0.42 -5.24 11.07
C ILE A 190 -1.63 -5.53 10.18
N TYR A 191 -2.42 -4.51 9.86
CA TYR A 191 -3.59 -4.67 8.98
C TYR A 191 -3.19 -5.16 7.58
N HIS A 192 -2.17 -4.55 6.95
CA HIS A 192 -1.71 -5.00 5.64
C HIS A 192 -1.08 -6.39 5.69
N THR A 193 -0.39 -6.73 6.78
CA THR A 193 0.11 -8.10 7.01
C THR A 193 -1.04 -9.11 6.99
N PHE A 194 -2.14 -8.82 7.68
CA PHE A 194 -3.35 -9.63 7.63
C PHE A 194 -3.92 -9.76 6.21
N LEU A 195 -4.01 -8.65 5.46
CA LEU A 195 -4.48 -8.65 4.07
C LEU A 195 -3.61 -9.50 3.13
N ILE A 196 -2.28 -9.46 3.32
CA ILE A 196 -1.34 -10.29 2.57
C ILE A 196 -1.57 -11.77 2.86
N PHE A 197 -1.67 -12.14 4.14
CA PHE A 197 -1.93 -13.52 4.55
C PHE A 197 -3.29 -14.05 4.10
N THR A 198 -4.26 -13.16 3.91
CA THR A 198 -5.58 -13.50 3.40
C THR A 198 -5.72 -13.28 1.89
N ASN A 199 -4.66 -12.88 1.18
CA ASN A 199 -4.62 -12.56 -0.26
C ASN A 199 -5.76 -11.64 -0.74
N GLN A 200 -6.03 -10.59 0.01
CA GLN A 200 -7.00 -9.57 -0.36
C GLN A 200 -6.33 -8.19 -0.40
N THR A 201 -6.92 -7.27 -1.15
CA THR A 201 -6.57 -5.86 -1.09
C THR A 201 -7.46 -5.13 -0.08
N THR A 202 -7.03 -3.95 0.38
CA THR A 202 -7.86 -3.08 1.25
C THR A 202 -9.21 -2.78 0.59
N TYR A 203 -9.22 -2.55 -0.72
CA TYR A 203 -10.47 -2.29 -1.45
C TYR A 203 -11.40 -3.50 -1.44
N GLU A 204 -10.87 -4.70 -1.74
CA GLU A 204 -11.63 -5.95 -1.73
C GLU A 204 -12.26 -6.21 -0.37
N HIS A 205 -11.48 -6.06 0.70
CA HIS A 205 -11.95 -6.25 2.07
C HIS A 205 -13.01 -5.20 2.45
N LYS A 206 -12.75 -3.91 2.23
CA LYS A 206 -13.66 -2.83 2.69
C LYS A 206 -14.94 -2.75 1.89
N LYS A 207 -14.93 -3.19 0.63
CA LYS A 207 -16.11 -3.17 -0.24
C LYS A 207 -16.79 -4.53 -0.36
N THR A 208 -16.29 -5.54 0.34
CA THR A 208 -16.81 -6.92 0.30
C THR A 208 -17.03 -7.36 -1.15
N VAL A 209 -16.00 -7.16 -1.99
CA VAL A 209 -16.11 -7.35 -3.46
C VAL A 209 -16.52 -8.79 -3.79
N PHE A 210 -16.12 -9.74 -2.94
CA PHE A 210 -16.45 -11.16 -3.04
C PHE A 210 -17.33 -11.58 -1.85
N PRO A 211 -18.66 -11.38 -1.92
CA PRO A 211 -19.56 -11.69 -0.80
C PRO A 211 -19.63 -13.19 -0.50
N SER A 212 -19.41 -14.04 -1.52
CA SER A 212 -19.38 -15.50 -1.37
C SER A 212 -18.06 -16.03 -0.76
N GLY A 213 -17.14 -15.15 -0.37
CA GLY A 213 -15.82 -15.50 0.15
C GLY A 213 -14.68 -15.12 -0.81
N ASN A 214 -13.46 -14.97 -0.29
CA ASN A 214 -12.31 -14.53 -1.08
C ASN A 214 -11.81 -15.65 -2.03
N PRO A 215 -12.00 -15.53 -3.36
CA PRO A 215 -11.60 -16.56 -4.32
C PRO A 215 -10.08 -16.67 -4.49
N PHE A 216 -9.32 -15.67 -4.04
CA PHE A 216 -7.85 -15.63 -4.13
C PHE A 216 -7.15 -16.26 -2.93
N TYR A 217 -7.88 -16.60 -1.87
CA TYR A 217 -7.30 -17.25 -0.70
C TYR A 217 -6.84 -18.68 -1.05
N LYS A 218 -5.58 -19.00 -0.77
CA LYS A 218 -5.03 -20.36 -0.91
C LYS A 218 -4.64 -20.96 0.43
N SER A 219 -3.64 -20.38 1.07
CA SER A 219 -3.19 -20.73 2.41
C SER A 219 -2.27 -19.61 2.91
N PHE A 220 -2.08 -19.53 4.22
CA PHE A 220 -1.30 -18.47 4.87
C PHE A 220 0.05 -18.20 4.18
N PHE A 221 0.94 -19.20 4.09
CA PHE A 221 2.27 -19.03 3.48
C PHE A 221 2.25 -18.91 1.95
N LYS A 222 1.32 -19.59 1.27
CA LYS A 222 1.19 -19.51 -0.18
C LYS A 222 0.75 -18.12 -0.62
N ASN A 223 -0.16 -17.50 0.13
CA ASN A 223 -0.62 -16.14 -0.12
C ASN A 223 0.51 -15.12 0.01
N CYS A 224 1.37 -15.25 1.02
CA CYS A 224 2.58 -14.44 1.12
C CYS A 224 3.48 -14.59 -0.10
N THR A 225 3.75 -15.83 -0.52
CA THR A 225 4.59 -16.09 -1.69
C THR A 225 3.98 -15.47 -2.96
N LEU A 226 2.66 -15.59 -3.15
CA LEU A 226 1.94 -14.99 -4.28
C LEU A 226 2.05 -13.46 -4.27
N PHE A 227 1.91 -12.82 -3.10
CA PHE A 227 2.06 -11.38 -2.95
C PHE A 227 3.47 -10.90 -3.32
N TRP A 228 4.51 -11.53 -2.75
CA TRP A 228 5.89 -11.11 -2.95
C TRP A 228 6.39 -11.37 -4.37
N LYS A 229 5.94 -12.47 -5.01
CA LYS A 229 6.19 -12.74 -6.43
C LYS A 229 5.35 -11.86 -7.36
N MET A 230 4.28 -11.25 -6.85
CA MET A 230 3.30 -10.49 -7.63
C MET A 230 2.86 -11.27 -8.89
N VAL A 231 2.48 -12.54 -8.71
CA VAL A 231 2.17 -13.48 -9.82
C VAL A 231 0.98 -12.97 -10.63
N PRO A 232 1.11 -12.78 -11.96
CA PRO A 232 0.01 -12.36 -12.83
C PRO A 232 -1.20 -13.29 -12.72
N GLU A 233 -2.39 -12.70 -12.61
CA GLU A 233 -3.66 -13.41 -12.47
C GLU A 233 -4.18 -13.92 -13.82
N GLU A 234 -3.42 -13.69 -14.89
CA GLU A 234 -3.67 -14.10 -16.28
C GLU A 234 -3.20 -15.54 -16.57
N ASN A 235 -2.47 -16.18 -15.65
CA ASN A 235 -2.24 -17.64 -15.66
C ASN A 235 -3.46 -18.45 -15.17
N ILE A 236 -4.61 -17.80 -15.07
CA ILE A 236 -5.85 -18.37 -14.57
C ILE A 236 -6.69 -18.70 -15.80
N LYS A 237 -6.92 -20.00 -16.01
CA LYS A 237 -7.51 -20.57 -17.23
C LYS A 237 -8.77 -19.80 -17.64
N GLU A 238 -8.70 -19.09 -18.77
CA GLU A 238 -9.89 -18.54 -19.42
C GLU A 238 -10.74 -19.69 -19.96
N GLN A 239 -11.88 -19.98 -19.35
CA GLN A 239 -12.93 -20.71 -20.03
C GLN A 239 -13.93 -19.68 -20.56
N LYS A 240 -14.09 -19.62 -21.89
CA LYS A 240 -15.25 -18.95 -22.49
C LYS A 240 -16.50 -19.67 -21.96
N PRO A 241 -17.54 -18.95 -21.51
CA PRO A 241 -18.83 -19.59 -21.31
C PRO A 241 -19.27 -20.16 -22.66
N GLU A 242 -19.50 -21.47 -22.72
CA GLU A 242 -20.23 -22.06 -23.83
C GLU A 242 -21.58 -21.35 -23.92
N SER A 243 -21.90 -20.82 -25.10
CA SER A 243 -23.28 -20.41 -25.39
C SER A 243 -24.20 -21.58 -25.04
N PRO A 244 -25.35 -21.37 -24.40
CA PRO A 244 -26.32 -22.45 -24.23
C PRO A 244 -26.66 -22.96 -25.64
N ALA A 245 -26.19 -24.17 -25.96
CA ALA A 245 -26.58 -24.86 -27.18
C ALA A 245 -28.11 -24.99 -27.13
N GLY A 246 -28.75 -24.59 -28.24
CA GLY A 246 -30.19 -24.37 -28.32
C GLY A 246 -31.01 -25.50 -27.72
N GLU A 247 -32.04 -25.11 -26.98
CA GLU A 247 -33.13 -25.97 -26.60
C GLU A 247 -33.69 -26.66 -27.84
N THR A 248 -33.58 -27.98 -27.85
CA THR A 248 -34.23 -28.88 -28.81
C THR A 248 -35.74 -28.71 -28.68
N GLN A 249 -36.35 -27.96 -29.61
CA GLN A 249 -37.80 -28.02 -29.81
C GLN A 249 -38.13 -29.36 -30.48
N THR A 250 -38.57 -30.31 -29.67
CA THR A 250 -39.29 -31.51 -30.12
C THR A 250 -40.66 -31.11 -30.63
N ASN A 251 -40.82 -30.99 -31.96
CA ASN A 251 -42.14 -30.96 -32.57
C ASN A 251 -42.54 -32.40 -32.95
N ASN A 252 -43.34 -33.00 -32.07
CA ASN A 252 -44.21 -34.13 -32.40
C ASN A 252 -45.36 -33.60 -33.27
N ILE A 253 -45.59 -34.20 -34.43
CA ILE A 253 -46.89 -34.21 -35.10
C ILE A 253 -47.13 -35.64 -35.63
N PRO A 254 -48.32 -36.24 -35.41
CA PRO A 254 -48.69 -37.59 -35.82
C PRO A 254 -48.77 -37.79 -37.34
#